data_AF-B0DYD1-F1
#
_entry.id   AF-B0DYD1-F1
#
_cell.length_a   1.000
_cell.length_b   1.000
_cell.length_c   1.000
_cell.angle_alpha   90.00
_cell.angle_beta   90.00
_cell.angle_gamma   90.00
#
_symmetry.space_group_name_H-M   'P 1'
#
loop_
_entity.id
_entity.type
_entity.pdbx_description
1 polymer ?
#
loop_
_entity_poly.entity_id
_entity_poly.type
_entity_poly.pdbx_seq_one_letter_code
_entity_poly.pdbx_strand_id
1 'polypeptide(L)'
;AKEGAYSPYSKFPVGAALLTREGTIVKGASIDNASYGETICAERTAIVKAVVSYDGVQEFIGLAVVANINSPIPPCGICRQVIREFCALDMPILL
;
A
#
# COMPACT_ATOMS: atom_id res chain seq x y z
N ALA A 1 -9.40 -5.30 0.94
CA ALA A 1 -7.94 -5.29 1.22
C ALA A 1 -7.68 -5.13 2.72
N LYS A 2 -8.23 -4.08 3.35
CA LYS A 2 -8.14 -3.81 4.79
C LYS A 2 -8.50 -4.99 5.72
N GLU A 3 -9.46 -5.83 5.34
CA GLU A 3 -9.82 -7.05 6.10
C GLU A 3 -8.66 -8.03 6.28
N GLY A 4 -7.64 -7.97 5.42
CA GLY A 4 -6.41 -8.76 5.55
C GLY A 4 -5.34 -8.13 6.42
N ALA A 5 -5.63 -7.00 7.10
CA ALA A 5 -4.67 -6.36 7.98
C ALA A 5 -4.45 -7.19 9.25
N TYR A 6 -3.19 -7.34 9.63
CA TYR A 6 -2.79 -7.92 10.90
C TYR A 6 -2.35 -6.77 11.80
N SER A 7 -3.23 -6.31 12.70
CA SER A 7 -2.96 -5.13 13.51
C SER A 7 -3.33 -5.28 15.00
N PRO A 8 -2.81 -6.31 15.71
CA PRO A 8 -3.13 -6.53 17.12
C PRO A 8 -2.54 -5.46 18.06
N TYR A 9 -1.47 -4.78 17.64
CA TYR A 9 -0.78 -3.77 18.47
C TYR A 9 -1.36 -2.38 18.25
N SER A 10 -1.40 -1.92 16.99
CA SER A 10 -1.89 -0.58 16.64
C SER A 10 -3.42 -0.47 16.71
N LYS A 11 -4.14 -1.58 16.48
CA LYS A 11 -5.59 -1.62 16.29
C LYS A 11 -6.08 -0.67 15.18
N PHE A 12 -5.20 -0.38 14.22
CA PHE A 12 -5.45 0.57 13.14
C PHE A 12 -5.26 -0.10 11.77
N PRO A 13 -6.27 -0.85 11.28
CA PRO A 13 -6.14 -1.60 10.04
C PRO A 13 -6.17 -0.65 8.83
N VAL A 14 -5.14 -0.72 7.99
CA VAL A 14 -5.03 0.02 6.72
C VAL A 14 -5.07 -0.96 5.56
N GLY A 15 -5.77 -0.60 4.50
CA GLY A 15 -5.80 -1.34 3.23
C GLY A 15 -5.33 -0.49 2.08
N ALA A 16 -4.70 -1.13 1.10
CA ALA A 16 -4.29 -0.52 -0.15
C ALA A 16 -4.70 -1.38 -1.35
N ALA A 17 -4.96 -0.75 -2.49
CA ALA A 17 -5.20 -1.40 -3.76
C ALA A 17 -4.40 -0.67 -4.85
N LEU A 18 -3.44 -1.38 -5.46
CA LEU A 18 -2.60 -0.89 -6.54
C LEU A 18 -3.13 -1.42 -7.87
N LEU A 19 -3.37 -0.54 -8.84
CA LEU A 19 -3.88 -0.88 -10.17
C LEU A 19 -2.74 -0.87 -11.19
N THR A 20 -2.52 -2.01 -11.86
CA THR A 20 -1.59 -2.10 -12.99
C THR A 20 -2.24 -1.61 -14.28
N ARG A 21 -1.44 -1.25 -15.28
CA ARG A 21 -1.90 -0.83 -16.60
C ARG A 21 -2.74 -1.88 -17.31
N GLU A 22 -2.50 -3.15 -17.05
CA GLU A 22 -3.24 -4.31 -17.57
C GLU A 22 -4.59 -4.52 -16.86
N GLY A 23 -4.93 -3.66 -15.88
CA GLY A 23 -6.17 -3.73 -15.12
C GLY A 23 -6.12 -4.67 -13.91
N THR A 24 -4.95 -5.17 -13.54
CA THR A 24 -4.82 -6.08 -12.39
C THR A 24 -4.80 -5.28 -11.08
N ILE A 25 -5.55 -5.74 -10.08
CA ILE A 25 -5.58 -5.11 -8.74
C ILE A 25 -4.74 -5.93 -7.76
N VAL A 26 -3.64 -5.34 -7.30
CA VAL A 26 -2.78 -5.89 -6.24
C VAL A 26 -3.21 -5.31 -4.91
N LYS A 27 -3.77 -6.18 -4.05
CA LYS A 27 -4.22 -5.81 -2.71
C LYS A 27 -3.04 -5.84 -1.72
N GLY A 28 -2.95 -4.81 -0.88
CA GLY A 28 -2.05 -4.74 0.27
C GLY A 28 -2.81 -4.40 1.56
N ALA A 29 -2.25 -4.81 2.69
CA ALA A 29 -2.78 -4.51 4.02
C ALA A 29 -1.63 -4.22 4.99
N SER A 30 -1.91 -3.46 6.05
CA SER A 30 -0.94 -3.22 7.12
C SER A 30 -0.68 -4.51 7.90
N ILE A 31 0.58 -4.79 8.18
CA ILE A 31 1.01 -5.94 8.98
C ILE A 31 1.91 -5.41 10.09
N ASP A 32 1.36 -5.37 11.29
CA ASP A 32 2.09 -5.00 12.49
C ASP A 32 3.06 -6.11 12.90
N ASN A 33 4.08 -5.73 13.65
CA ASN A 33 5.01 -6.64 14.29
C ASN A 33 5.27 -6.18 15.73
N ALA A 34 5.58 -7.11 16.63
CA ALA A 34 5.97 -6.78 18.01
C ALA A 34 7.21 -5.88 18.07
N SER A 35 8.17 -6.11 17.17
CA SER A 35 9.24 -5.17 16.86
C SER A 35 8.68 -4.08 15.95
N TYR A 36 8.27 -2.94 16.51
CA TYR A 36 7.47 -1.96 15.79
C TYR A 36 8.13 -1.44 14.50
N GLY A 37 9.47 -1.40 14.44
CA GLY A 37 10.23 -1.02 13.26
C GLY A 37 10.05 -1.95 12.05
N GLU A 38 9.63 -3.19 12.28
CA GLU A 38 9.35 -4.18 11.21
C GLU A 38 7.93 -4.08 10.65
N THR A 39 7.09 -3.20 11.19
CA THR A 39 5.73 -2.99 10.69
C THR A 39 5.76 -2.53 9.23
N ILE A 40 4.99 -3.21 8.39
CA ILE A 40 4.84 -2.85 6.97
C ILE A 40 3.46 -2.25 6.72
N CYS A 41 3.46 -1.09 6.07
CA CYS A 41 2.23 -0.36 5.73
C CYS A 41 1.56 -0.99 4.49
N ALA A 42 0.26 -0.76 4.34
CA ALA A 42 -0.54 -1.38 3.28
C ALA A 42 -0.02 -1.05 1.86
N GLU A 43 0.43 0.18 1.64
CA GLU A 43 0.97 0.65 0.36
C GLU A 43 2.23 -0.11 -0.01
N ARG A 44 3.15 -0.28 0.95
CA ARG A 44 4.39 -1.05 0.77
C ARG A 44 4.07 -2.53 0.52
N THR A 45 3.13 -3.11 1.26
CA THR A 45 2.67 -4.48 1.02
C THR A 45 2.15 -4.67 -0.40
N ALA A 46 1.34 -3.73 -0.91
CA ALA A 46 0.80 -3.80 -2.27
C ALA A 46 1.92 -3.70 -3.34
N ILE A 47 2.83 -2.73 -3.19
CA ILE A 47 3.93 -2.49 -4.15
C ILE A 47 4.93 -3.65 -4.14
N VAL A 48 5.39 -4.10 -2.97
CA VAL A 48 6.34 -5.23 -2.87
C VAL A 48 5.73 -6.49 -3.49
N LYS A 49 4.45 -6.76 -3.22
CA LYS A 49 3.74 -7.88 -3.85
C LYS A 49 3.68 -7.73 -5.36
N ALA A 50 3.38 -6.53 -5.87
CA ALA A 50 3.30 -6.28 -7.29
C ALA A 50 4.66 -6.51 -7.98
N VAL A 51 5.73 -5.92 -7.45
CA VAL A 51 7.08 -6.04 -8.00
C VAL A 51 7.53 -7.50 -8.07
N VAL A 52 7.22 -8.30 -7.03
CA VAL A 52 7.60 -9.72 -6.99
C VAL A 52 6.70 -10.59 -7.89
N SER A 53 5.41 -10.28 -8.01
CA SER A 53 4.45 -11.15 -8.69
C SER A 53 4.34 -10.91 -10.21
N TYR A 54 4.84 -9.78 -10.72
CA TYR A 54 4.66 -9.36 -12.12
C TYR A 54 5.99 -9.04 -12.83
N ASP A 55 7.04 -9.77 -12.48
CA ASP A 55 8.39 -9.73 -13.10
C ASP A 55 9.04 -8.33 -13.13
N GLY A 56 8.88 -7.55 -12.06
CA GLY A 56 9.58 -6.29 -11.86
C GLY A 56 8.68 -5.05 -11.83
N VAL A 57 9.22 -3.92 -12.31
CA VAL A 57 8.53 -2.62 -12.28
C VAL A 57 7.47 -2.60 -13.39
N GLN A 58 6.23 -2.79 -13.00
CA GLN A 58 5.06 -2.62 -13.85
C GLN A 58 4.65 -1.14 -13.91
N GLU A 59 4.00 -0.73 -15.00
CA GLU A 59 3.35 0.58 -15.03
C GLU A 59 2.09 0.54 -14.17
N PHE A 60 2.17 1.16 -12.99
CA PHE A 60 1.03 1.37 -12.11
C PHE A 60 0.29 2.65 -12.49
N ILE A 61 -1.03 2.57 -12.56
CA ILE A 61 -1.89 3.68 -13.01
C ILE A 61 -2.77 4.25 -11.89
N GLY A 62 -2.70 3.69 -10.68
CA GLY A 62 -3.40 4.24 -9.53
C GLY A 62 -3.17 3.46 -8.24
N LEU A 63 -3.25 4.16 -7.11
CA LEU A 63 -3.19 3.59 -5.78
C LEU A 63 -4.36 4.14 -4.94
N ALA A 64 -5.13 3.25 -4.32
CA ALA A 64 -6.13 3.64 -3.32
C ALA A 64 -5.69 3.19 -1.93
N VAL A 65 -5.83 4.05 -0.91
CA VAL A 65 -5.48 3.78 0.49
C VAL A 65 -6.67 4.11 1.39
N VAL A 66 -7.02 3.21 2.31
CA VAL A 66 -8.17 3.37 3.20
C VAL A 66 -7.88 2.84 4.61
N ALA A 67 -8.47 3.45 5.64
CA ALA A 67 -8.58 2.85 6.97
C ALA A 67 -9.99 3.07 7.56
N ASN A 68 -10.14 2.91 8.89
CA ASN A 68 -11.40 3.09 9.61
C ASN A 68 -11.54 4.53 10.15
N ILE A 69 -11.38 5.53 9.30
CA ILE A 69 -11.59 6.94 9.67
C ILE A 69 -12.29 7.69 8.53
N ASN A 70 -12.98 8.79 8.87
CA ASN A 70 -13.74 9.60 7.92
C ASN A 70 -12.90 10.69 7.22
N SER A 71 -11.58 10.64 7.37
CA SER A 71 -10.64 11.60 6.80
C SER A 71 -9.59 10.90 5.93
N PRO A 72 -9.07 11.56 4.87
CA PRO A 72 -7.97 11.03 4.09
C PRO A 72 -6.76 10.66 4.96
N ILE A 73 -6.07 9.57 4.61
CA ILE A 73 -4.88 9.10 5.32
C ILE A 73 -3.67 9.25 4.42
N PRO A 74 -2.89 10.33 4.57
CA PRO A 74 -1.71 10.50 3.74
C PRO A 74 -0.70 9.38 4.00
N PRO A 75 -0.08 8.81 2.94
CA PRO A 75 0.99 7.83 3.11
C PRO A 75 2.11 8.36 4.00
N CYS A 76 2.68 7.50 4.84
CA CYS A 76 3.83 7.87 5.68
C CYS A 76 5.08 8.15 4.82
N GLY A 77 6.10 8.78 5.40
CA GLY A 77 7.32 9.16 4.65
C GLY A 77 8.00 7.99 3.94
N ILE A 78 8.03 6.81 4.58
CA ILE A 78 8.62 5.60 3.99
C ILE A 78 7.78 5.11 2.81
N CYS A 79 6.44 5.11 2.94
CA CYS A 79 5.56 4.77 1.83
C CYS A 79 5.71 5.73 0.66
N ARG A 80 5.80 7.05 0.91
CA ARG A 80 6.02 8.05 -0.14
C ARG A 80 7.32 7.80 -0.91
N GLN A 81 8.40 7.43 -0.20
CA GLN A 81 9.66 7.11 -0.85
C GLN A 81 9.57 5.85 -1.73
N VAL A 82 8.86 4.82 -1.27
CA VAL A 82 8.62 3.60 -2.08
C VAL A 82 7.73 3.91 -3.28
N ILE A 83 6.64 4.66 -3.10
CA ILE A 83 5.78 5.10 -4.20
C ILE A 83 6.59 5.90 -5.23
N ARG A 84 7.46 6.81 -4.77
CA ARG A 84 8.33 7.61 -5.64
C ARG A 84 9.29 6.76 -6.49
N GLU A 85 9.77 5.64 -5.95
CA GLU A 85 10.68 4.74 -6.67
C GLU A 85 9.96 3.94 -7.76
N PHE A 86 8.74 3.47 -7.45
CA PHE A 86 8.06 2.46 -8.28
C PHE A 86 6.90 3.01 -9.11
N CYS A 87 6.45 4.25 -8.89
CA CYS A 87 5.26 4.82 -9.53
C CYS A 87 5.57 6.13 -10.25
N ALA A 88 4.79 6.41 -11.30
CA ALA A 88 4.88 7.67 -12.04
C ALA A 88 4.49 8.89 -11.16
N LEU A 89 5.05 10.05 -11.48
CA LEU A 89 4.84 11.30 -10.74
C LEU A 89 3.39 11.77 -10.70
N ASP A 90 2.68 11.52 -11.79
CA ASP A 90 1.31 11.89 -12.05
C ASP A 90 0.32 10.76 -11.74
N MET A 91 0.82 9.62 -11.22
CA MET A 91 -0.05 8.52 -10.82
C MET A 91 -0.98 8.98 -9.70
N PRO A 92 -2.32 8.88 -9.88
CA PRO A 92 -3.26 9.31 -8.87
C PRO A 92 -3.19 8.43 -7.62
N ILE A 93 -3.26 9.07 -6.46
CA ILE A 93 -3.39 8.42 -5.15
C ILE A 93 -4.74 8.85 -4.55
N LEU A 94 -5.65 7.88 -4.38
CA LEU A 94 -6.96 8.07 -3.79
C LEU A 94 -6.90 7.75 -2.29
N LEU A 95 -7.30 8.71 -1.45
CA LEU A 95 -7.19 8.65 0.02
C LEU A 95 -8.54 8.78 0.70
#